data_AF-A0A843A8T7-F1
#
_entry.id   AF-A0A843A8T7-F1
#
_cell.length_a   1.000
_cell.length_b   1.000
_cell.length_c   1.000
_cell.angle_alpha   90.00
_cell.angle_beta   90.00
_cell.angle_gamma   90.00
#
_symmetry.space_group_name_H-M   'P 1'
#
loop_
_entity.id
_entity.type
_entity.pdbx_description
1 polymer ?
#
loop_
_entity_poly.entity_id
_entity_poly.type
_entity_poly.pdbx_seq_one_letter_code
_entity_poly.pdbx_strand_id
1 'polypeptide(L)'
;MNEIENRISEFCGKSEWWNILAEEIVEIEGKASNPFERDINSLIERGIIVIDKPPGPTSHEVVAWVKRMLGVKKVGHGGTLEGLLDGDPGETPKSQVSCLLD
;
A
#
# COMPACT_ATOMS: atom_id res chain seq x y z
N MET A 1 24.95 -0.14 -1.17
CA MET A 1 23.53 -0.51 -1.15
C MET A 1 22.84 0.40 -0.15
N ASN A 2 21.84 1.16 -0.59
CA ASN A 2 21.09 2.03 0.32
C ASN A 2 20.16 1.18 1.21
N GLU A 3 19.66 1.78 2.29
CA GLU A 3 18.79 1.10 3.26
C GLU A 3 17.54 0.47 2.60
N ILE A 4 16.99 1.16 1.60
CA ILE A 4 15.79 0.73 0.88
C ILE A 4 16.06 -0.54 0.08
N GLU A 5 17.13 -0.57 -0.70
CA GLU A 5 17.57 -1.73 -1.49
C GLU A 5 17.79 -2.96 -0.61
N ASN A 6 18.40 -2.78 0.56
CA ASN A 6 18.60 -3.88 1.51
C ASN A 6 17.27 -4.44 2.02
N ARG A 7 16.34 -3.58 2.42
CA ARG A 7 15.01 -3.99 2.90
C ARG A 7 14.19 -4.69 1.81
N ILE A 8 14.28 -4.24 0.56
CA ILE A 8 13.61 -4.89 -0.57
C ILE A 8 14.21 -6.28 -0.83
N SER A 9 15.54 -6.40 -0.82
CA SER A 9 16.22 -7.69 -1.00
C SER A 9 15.85 -8.70 0.08
N GLU A 10 15.85 -8.27 1.34
CA GLU A 10 15.44 -9.10 2.47
C GLU A 10 13.98 -9.55 2.35
N PHE A 11 13.05 -8.63 2.05
CA PHE A 11 11.64 -8.95 1.83
C PHE A 11 11.45 -9.98 0.71
N CYS A 12 12.22 -9.87 -0.37
CA CYS A 12 12.17 -10.79 -1.51
C CYS A 12 12.91 -12.12 -1.25
N GLY A 13 13.53 -12.32 -0.10
CA GLY A 13 14.35 -13.51 0.21
C GLY A 13 15.58 -13.64 -0.68
N LYS A 14 16.10 -12.52 -1.19
CA LYS A 14 17.26 -12.48 -2.09
C LYS A 14 18.54 -12.24 -1.29
N SER A 15 19.53 -13.12 -1.44
CA SER A 15 20.88 -12.96 -0.90
C SER A 15 21.84 -12.26 -1.86
N GLU A 16 21.45 -12.11 -3.13
CA GLU A 16 22.24 -11.50 -4.19
C GLU A 16 22.20 -9.97 -4.12
N TRP A 17 23.30 -9.33 -4.50
CA TRP A 17 23.42 -7.88 -4.57
C TRP A 17 22.81 -7.33 -5.88
N TRP A 18 22.33 -6.09 -5.84
CA TRP A 18 21.85 -5.38 -7.02
C TRP A 18 23.01 -5.14 -8.00
N ASN A 19 22.94 -5.74 -9.18
CA ASN A 19 23.89 -5.48 -10.26
C ASN A 19 23.59 -4.10 -10.87
N ILE A 20 24.52 -3.15 -10.73
CA ILE A 20 24.43 -1.83 -11.38
C ILE A 20 24.74 -2.04 -12.87
N LEU A 21 23.73 -1.93 -13.73
CA LEU A 21 23.87 -2.12 -15.17
C LEU A 21 24.38 -0.85 -15.88
N ALA A 22 24.17 0.32 -15.29
CA ALA A 22 24.67 1.61 -15.75
C ALA A 22 24.77 2.57 -14.56
N GLU A 23 25.82 3.40 -14.53
CA GLU A 23 26.01 4.44 -13.51
C GLU A 23 25.93 5.81 -14.19
N GLU A 24 24.71 6.22 -14.47
CA GLU A 24 24.40 7.53 -15.05
C GLU A 24 23.70 8.40 -14.01
N ILE A 25 24.28 9.57 -13.73
CA ILE A 25 23.61 10.58 -12.90
C ILE A 25 22.68 11.36 -13.81
N VAL A 26 21.38 11.13 -13.67
CA VAL A 26 20.35 11.88 -14.36
C VAL A 26 19.77 12.88 -13.37
N GLU A 27 19.91 14.17 -13.68
CA GLU A 27 19.10 15.19 -13.01
C GLU A 27 17.65 15.00 -13.44
N ILE A 28 16.82 14.53 -12.51
CA ILE A 28 15.39 14.35 -12.72
C ILE A 28 14.68 15.63 -12.29
N GLU A 29 13.90 16.23 -13.19
CA GLU A 29 12.96 17.29 -12.83
C GLU A 29 11.86 16.71 -11.93
N GLY A 30 11.78 17.18 -10.67
CA GLY A 30 10.76 16.75 -9.72
C GLY A 30 11.26 16.65 -8.28
N LYS A 31 10.35 16.28 -7.37
CA LYS A 31 10.65 16.09 -5.95
C LYS A 31 10.66 14.59 -5.62
N ALA A 32 11.78 13.92 -5.89
CA ALA A 32 12.02 12.58 -5.37
C ALA A 32 12.42 12.68 -3.88
N SER A 33 11.93 11.76 -3.06
CA SER A 33 12.26 11.71 -1.63
C SER A 33 12.32 10.27 -1.15
N ASN A 34 13.20 10.04 -0.17
CA ASN A 34 13.22 8.80 0.60
C ASN A 34 11.80 8.57 1.16
N PRO A 35 11.16 7.40 0.88
CA PRO A 35 9.81 7.10 1.36
C PRO A 35 9.65 7.26 2.88
N PHE A 36 10.71 7.00 3.65
CA PHE A 36 10.69 7.06 5.11
C PHE A 36 10.87 8.49 5.66
N GLU A 37 11.18 9.47 4.82
CA GLU A 37 11.41 10.86 5.20
C GLU A 37 10.37 11.83 4.61
N ARG A 38 9.32 11.29 3.97
CA ARG A 38 8.23 12.08 3.40
C ARG A 38 7.43 12.80 4.49
N ASP A 39 7.01 14.03 4.19
CA ASP A 39 6.01 14.71 5.01
C ASP A 39 4.66 14.00 4.93
N ILE A 40 3.76 14.29 5.88
CA ILE A 40 2.48 13.60 6.01
C ILE A 40 1.60 13.70 4.75
N ASN A 41 1.62 14.81 4.03
CA ASN A 41 0.82 14.97 2.83
C ASN A 41 1.39 14.09 1.72
N SER A 42 2.72 14.12 1.54
CA SER A 42 3.41 13.24 0.59
C SER A 42 3.24 11.74 0.90
N LEU A 43 3.11 11.37 2.18
CA LEU A 43 2.80 10.00 2.58
C LEU A 43 1.37 9.62 2.22
N ILE A 44 0.40 10.50 2.46
CA ILE A 44 -1.01 10.28 2.12
C ILE A 44 -1.19 10.18 0.62
N GLU A 45 -0.58 11.05 -0.19
CA GLU A 45 -0.70 11.04 -1.66
C GLU A 45 -0.06 9.83 -2.35
N ARG A 46 0.81 9.09 -1.65
CA ARG A 46 1.60 7.97 -2.24
C ARG A 46 1.58 6.73 -1.36
N GLY A 47 0.55 6.63 -0.52
CA GLY A 47 0.47 5.67 0.56
C GLY A 47 -0.38 4.45 0.22
N ILE A 48 -0.11 3.36 0.94
CA ILE A 48 -0.97 2.18 1.01
C ILE A 48 -1.42 2.03 2.46
N ILE A 49 -2.73 1.92 2.68
CA ILE A 49 -3.28 1.58 3.99
C ILE A 49 -3.81 0.16 3.95
N VAL A 50 -3.29 -0.70 4.83
CA VAL A 50 -3.81 -2.06 5.04
C VAL A 50 -4.88 -1.98 6.10
N ILE A 51 -6.13 -2.26 5.72
CA ILE A 51 -7.30 -2.16 6.60
C ILE A 51 -7.78 -3.57 6.92
N ASP A 52 -7.87 -3.88 8.21
CA ASP A 52 -8.64 -5.03 8.70
C ASP A 52 -10.14 -4.69 8.60
N LYS A 53 -10.78 -5.13 7.52
CA LYS A 53 -12.16 -4.77 7.21
C LYS A 53 -13.10 -5.45 8.20
N PRO A 54 -14.00 -4.71 8.87
CA PRO A 54 -14.97 -5.33 9.74
C PRO A 54 -16.00 -6.17 8.95
N PRO A 55 -16.70 -7.09 9.63
CA PRO A 55 -17.88 -7.77 9.09
C PRO A 55 -19.00 -6.75 8.78
N GLY A 56 -19.77 -6.98 7.70
CA GLY A 56 -20.86 -6.11 7.28
C GLY A 56 -20.60 -5.32 6.00
N PRO A 57 -19.72 -4.29 5.99
CA PRO A 57 -19.54 -3.45 4.82
C PRO A 57 -18.79 -4.17 3.70
N THR A 58 -19.13 -3.82 2.46
CA THR A 58 -18.39 -4.17 1.24
C THR A 58 -17.04 -3.45 1.21
N SER A 59 -16.08 -3.98 0.42
CA SER A 59 -14.79 -3.30 0.22
C SER A 59 -14.94 -1.90 -0.39
N HIS A 60 -15.94 -1.70 -1.26
CA HIS A 60 -16.25 -0.40 -1.84
C HIS A 60 -16.71 0.62 -0.79
N GLU A 61 -17.52 0.21 0.19
CA GLU A 61 -17.96 1.07 1.28
C GLU A 61 -16.79 1.48 2.18
N VAL A 62 -15.90 0.55 2.52
CA VAL A 62 -14.70 0.84 3.32
C VAL A 62 -13.76 1.79 2.58
N VAL A 63 -13.54 1.59 1.27
CA VAL A 63 -12.78 2.53 0.43
C VAL A 63 -13.41 3.92 0.43
N ALA A 64 -14.75 4.01 0.33
CA ALA A 64 -15.45 5.29 0.37
C ALA A 64 -15.28 6.01 1.72
N TRP A 65 -15.27 5.27 2.83
CA TRP A 65 -14.99 5.84 4.15
C TRP A 65 -13.58 6.40 4.24
N VAL A 66 -12.57 5.64 3.80
CA VAL A 66 -11.17 6.07 3.79
C VAL A 66 -11.00 7.35 2.97
N LYS A 67 -11.58 7.38 1.77
CA LYS A 67 -11.55 8.56 0.90
C LYS A 67 -12.13 9.79 1.60
N ARG A 68 -13.27 9.63 2.28
CA ARG A 68 -13.94 10.71 3.03
C ARG A 68 -13.13 11.16 4.25
N MET A 69 -12.54 10.23 5.00
CA MET A 69 -11.77 10.51 6.21
C MET A 69 -10.48 11.27 5.90
N LEU A 70 -9.78 10.88 4.84
CA LEU A 70 -8.50 11.49 4.46
C LEU A 70 -8.63 12.67 3.49
N GLY A 71 -9.83 12.90 2.93
CA GLY A 71 -10.08 14.01 2.01
C GLY A 71 -9.34 13.90 0.67
N VAL A 72 -8.94 12.69 0.28
CA VAL A 72 -8.14 12.43 -0.93
C VAL A 72 -9.01 12.34 -2.19
N LYS A 73 -8.40 12.63 -3.35
CA LYS A 73 -9.12 12.70 -4.63
C LYS A 73 -9.46 11.31 -5.16
N LYS A 74 -8.58 10.33 -4.98
CA LYS A 74 -8.73 8.96 -5.44
C LYS A 74 -8.28 7.98 -4.35
N VAL A 75 -9.00 6.88 -4.27
CA VAL A 75 -8.62 5.70 -3.51
C VAL A 75 -9.00 4.49 -4.35
N GLY A 76 -8.07 3.56 -4.53
CA GLY A 76 -8.32 2.25 -5.14
C GLY A 76 -8.06 1.13 -4.14
N HIS A 77 -8.63 -0.06 -4.34
CA HIS A 77 -8.27 -1.23 -3.55
C HIS A 77 -7.56 -2.32 -4.35
N GLY A 78 -6.63 -3.04 -3.73
CA GLY A 78 -5.79 -4.07 -4.38
C GLY A 78 -6.51 -5.38 -4.75
N GLY A 79 -7.84 -5.43 -4.63
CA GLY A 79 -8.67 -6.62 -4.80
C GLY A 79 -9.68 -6.79 -3.66
N THR A 80 -10.75 -7.54 -3.89
CA THR A 80 -11.71 -7.93 -2.85
C THR A 80 -11.36 -9.35 -2.45
N LEU A 81 -10.73 -9.52 -1.28
CA LEU A 81 -10.81 -10.80 -0.59
C LEU A 81 -12.18 -10.81 0.08
N GLU A 82 -13.18 -11.46 -0.51
CA GLU A 82 -14.32 -11.89 0.31
C GLU A 82 -13.81 -13.15 0.99
N GLY A 83 -13.70 -13.15 2.32
CA GLY A 83 -13.28 -14.39 2.98
C GLY A 83 -14.30 -15.49 2.66
N LEU A 84 -13.87 -16.76 2.62
CA LEU A 84 -14.83 -17.83 2.42
C LEU A 84 -15.84 -17.84 3.56
N LEU A 85 -17.11 -18.08 3.22
CA LEU A 85 -18.14 -18.42 4.19
C LEU A 85 -17.79 -19.81 4.75
N ASP A 86 -16.90 -19.86 5.73
CA ASP A 86 -16.61 -21.09 6.46
C ASP A 86 -17.75 -21.36 7.45
N GLY A 87 -18.91 -21.76 6.90
CA GLY A 87 -19.95 -22.54 7.57
C GLY A 87 -20.71 -21.93 8.75
N ASP A 88 -20.27 -20.83 9.37
CA ASP A 88 -20.94 -20.23 10.53
C ASP A 88 -21.88 -19.09 10.08
N PRO A 89 -23.22 -19.25 10.14
CA PRO A 89 -24.20 -18.26 9.66
C PRO A 89 -24.19 -16.92 10.42
N GLY A 90 -23.29 -16.73 11.38
CA GLY A 90 -23.12 -15.50 12.16
C GLY A 90 -21.80 -14.74 11.94
N GLU A 91 -20.80 -15.32 11.27
CA GLU A 91 -19.52 -14.64 11.02
C GLU A 91 -19.42 -14.17 9.57
N THR A 92 -19.46 -12.84 9.35
CA THR A 92 -19.04 -12.31 8.05
C THR A 92 -17.52 -12.44 7.97
N PRO A 93 -16.97 -12.99 6.88
CA PRO A 93 -15.55 -13.23 6.77
C PRO A 93 -14.75 -11.92 6.96
N LYS A 94 -13.77 -11.94 7.86
CA LYS A 94 -12.78 -10.86 7.95
C LYS A 94 -12.01 -10.83 6.65
N SER A 95 -11.79 -9.64 6.12
CA SER A 95 -10.93 -9.51 4.96
C SER A 95 -10.08 -8.27 5.01
N GLN A 96 -8.94 -8.32 4.32
CA GLN A 96 -8.07 -7.17 4.20
C GLN A 96 -8.44 -6.37 2.94
N VAL A 97 -8.50 -5.05 3.10
CA VAL A 97 -8.57 -4.11 1.99
C VAL A 97 -7.30 -3.28 2.04
N SER A 98 -6.49 -3.34 0.99
CA SER A 98 -5.37 -2.41 0.79
C SER A 98 -5.86 -1.23 -0.02
N CYS A 99 -5.75 -0.01 0.52
CA CYS A 99 -6.16 1.22 -0.15
C CYS A 99 -4.93 1.95 -0.71
N LEU A 100 -4.83 2.07 -2.04
CA LEU A 100 -3.86 2.96 -2.69
C LEU A 100 -4.45 4.36 -2.75
N LEU A 101 -3.72 5.35 -2.25
CA LEU A 101 -4.12 6.74 -2.15
C LEU A 101 -3.47 7.56 -3.29
N ASP A 102 -4.24 8.42 -3.95
CA ASP A 102 -3.81 9.36 -5.03
C ASP A 102 -4.67 10.64 -5.05
#